data_AF-A0A5C6NPG8-F1
#
_entry.id   AF-A0A5C6NPG8-F1
#
_cell.length_a   1.000
_cell.length_b   1.000
_cell.length_c   1.000
_cell.angle_alpha   90.00
_cell.angle_beta   90.00
_cell.angle_gamma   90.00
#
_symmetry.space_group_name_H-M   'P 1'
#
loop_
_entity.id
_entity.type
_entity.pdbx_description
1 polymer ?
#
loop_
_entity_poly.entity_id
_entity_poly.type
_entity_poly.pdbx_seq_one_letter_code
_entity_poly.pdbx_strand_id
1 'polypeptide(L)'
;MQPRFLADFANSAAFSETSRLGSFRFTFTLREVLDAYGEQFCDGEKPVMRVYKTTLYKKEIMYAVLVHSPKLNGEFSGFPLLTDDASPVCGYNEEAGHMIWKAEAMCDTHRYHLMRDDTENRMTAEPWNEFPQYFVWDNVTLAFHVGKKVWTFGRDKLRDSLTISSPDGITYKHEFFDRPEALRIVQQLWPEYQEDRVEPDQDVEERGKY
;
A
#
# COMPACT_ATOMS: atom_id res chain seq x y z
N MET A 1 9.48 5.10 10.87
CA MET A 1 9.02 4.18 11.92
C MET A 1 7.59 4.58 12.28
N GLN A 2 6.60 3.74 11.97
CA GLN A 2 5.24 3.99 12.44
C GLN A 2 5.21 3.89 13.98
N PRO A 3 4.43 4.72 14.69
CA PRO A 3 4.17 4.52 16.11
C PRO A 3 3.72 3.09 16.38
N ARG A 4 4.27 2.45 17.44
CA ARG A 4 3.95 1.06 17.80
C ARG A 4 2.44 0.78 17.84
N PHE A 5 1.63 1.74 18.27
CA PHE A 5 0.17 1.58 18.34
C PHE A 5 -0.50 1.44 16.96
N LEU A 6 0.05 2.01 15.88
CA LEU A 6 -0.58 1.89 14.56
C LEU A 6 -0.53 0.45 14.04
N ALA A 7 0.45 -0.34 14.45
CA ALA A 7 0.54 -1.75 14.07
C ALA A 7 -0.66 -2.57 14.60
N ASP A 8 -1.26 -2.14 15.71
CA ASP A 8 -2.45 -2.79 16.29
C ASP A 8 -3.71 -2.54 15.44
N PHE A 9 -3.74 -1.46 14.65
CA PHE A 9 -4.87 -1.07 13.80
C PHE A 9 -4.65 -1.33 12.31
N ALA A 10 -3.41 -1.28 11.82
CA ALA A 10 -3.04 -1.42 10.42
C ALA A 10 -2.62 -2.87 10.10
N ASN A 11 -3.52 -3.82 10.37
CA ASN A 11 -3.26 -5.26 10.19
C ASN A 11 -3.97 -5.86 8.96
N SER A 12 -4.56 -5.04 8.09
CA SER A 12 -5.11 -5.52 6.83
C SER A 12 -4.02 -5.97 5.87
N ALA A 13 -4.42 -6.71 4.83
CA ALA A 13 -3.51 -7.17 3.79
C ALA A 13 -2.72 -6.04 3.10
N ALA A 14 -3.22 -4.81 3.08
CA ALA A 14 -2.52 -3.66 2.49
C ALA A 14 -1.25 -3.27 3.27
N PHE A 15 -1.20 -3.61 4.55
CA PHE A 15 -0.07 -3.34 5.45
C PHE A 15 0.76 -4.58 5.76
N SER A 16 0.42 -5.74 5.17
CA SER A 16 1.16 -6.97 5.42
C SER A 16 2.55 -6.95 4.78
N GLU A 17 3.51 -7.60 5.43
CA GLU A 17 4.81 -7.91 4.85
C GLU A 17 4.74 -9.08 3.84
N THR A 18 3.66 -9.87 3.91
CA THR A 18 3.34 -10.91 2.93
C THR A 18 2.65 -10.32 1.69
N SER A 19 2.73 -11.02 0.58
CA SER A 19 2.17 -10.55 -0.69
C SER A 19 1.01 -11.41 -1.16
N ARG A 20 -0.03 -10.76 -1.69
CA ARG A 20 -1.16 -11.41 -2.37
C ARG A 20 -0.93 -11.57 -3.88
N LEU A 21 0.07 -10.87 -4.41
CA LEU A 21 0.27 -10.63 -5.85
C LEU A 21 1.50 -11.35 -6.43
N GLY A 22 2.35 -11.96 -5.59
CA GLY A 22 3.51 -12.75 -6.02
C GLY A 22 4.71 -12.61 -5.10
N SER A 23 5.78 -13.33 -5.40
CA SER A 23 6.98 -13.42 -4.55
C SER A 23 7.88 -12.19 -4.56
N PHE A 24 7.67 -11.24 -5.48
CA PHE A 24 8.52 -10.05 -5.62
C PHE A 24 7.72 -8.79 -5.30
N ARG A 25 8.15 -8.03 -4.29
CA ARG A 25 7.52 -6.78 -3.87
C ARG A 25 8.53 -5.64 -3.99
N PHE A 26 8.15 -4.62 -4.77
CA PHE A 26 8.92 -3.39 -4.89
C PHE A 26 8.27 -2.28 -4.06
N THR A 27 9.06 -1.61 -3.22
CA THR A 27 8.57 -0.54 -2.34
C THR A 27 9.11 0.81 -2.77
N PHE A 28 8.21 1.72 -3.14
CA PHE A 28 8.53 3.10 -3.51
C PHE A 28 7.70 4.08 -2.69
N THR A 29 8.24 5.28 -2.50
CA THR A 29 7.39 6.39 -2.04
C THR A 29 6.43 6.80 -3.15
N LEU A 30 5.27 7.33 -2.78
CA LEU A 30 4.30 7.80 -3.76
C LEU A 30 4.88 8.88 -4.68
N ARG A 31 5.63 9.84 -4.11
CA ARG A 31 6.26 10.91 -4.88
C ARG A 31 7.17 10.35 -5.97
N GLU A 32 8.03 9.38 -5.65
CA GLU A 32 8.91 8.75 -6.64
C GLU A 32 8.15 8.10 -7.80
N VAL A 33 7.01 7.47 -7.50
CA VAL A 33 6.15 6.84 -8.50
C VAL A 33 5.48 7.91 -9.37
N LEU A 34 4.94 8.98 -8.76
CA LEU A 34 4.30 10.08 -9.50
C LEU A 34 5.29 10.85 -10.38
N ASP A 35 6.49 11.12 -9.88
CA ASP A 35 7.55 11.81 -10.62
C ASP A 35 7.98 10.97 -11.84
N ALA A 36 8.26 9.67 -11.64
CA ALA A 36 8.62 8.76 -12.72
C ALA A 36 7.50 8.63 -13.77
N TYR A 37 6.23 8.67 -13.35
CA TYR A 37 5.10 8.69 -14.28
C TYR A 37 5.02 10.03 -15.03
N GLY A 38 5.21 11.15 -14.34
CA GLY A 38 5.24 12.49 -14.92
C GLY A 38 6.26 12.62 -16.04
N GLU A 39 7.48 12.16 -15.79
CA GLU A 39 8.57 12.16 -16.78
C GLU A 39 8.26 11.31 -18.02
N GLN A 40 7.71 10.10 -17.85
CA GLN A 40 7.53 9.15 -18.96
C GLN A 40 6.18 9.30 -19.71
N PHE A 41 5.15 9.83 -19.06
CA PHE A 41 3.78 9.86 -19.57
C PHE A 41 3.14 11.25 -19.62
N CYS A 42 3.72 12.24 -18.93
CA CYS A 42 3.17 13.59 -18.83
C CYS A 42 4.12 14.67 -19.40
N ASP A 43 5.17 14.29 -20.14
CA ASP A 43 6.19 15.23 -20.65
C ASP A 43 6.85 16.07 -19.52
N GLY A 44 6.98 15.49 -18.32
CA GLY A 44 7.49 16.16 -17.14
C GLY A 44 6.45 16.99 -16.38
N GLU A 45 5.21 17.09 -16.86
CA GLU A 45 4.13 17.73 -16.12
C GLU A 45 3.63 16.86 -14.96
N LYS A 46 3.01 17.51 -13.96
CA LYS A 46 2.38 16.79 -12.86
C LYS A 46 1.21 15.92 -13.36
N PRO A 47 1.11 14.65 -12.95
CA PRO A 47 -0.01 13.79 -13.30
C PRO A 47 -1.33 14.31 -12.70
N VAL A 48 -2.45 14.05 -13.38
CA VAL A 48 -3.79 14.35 -12.87
C VAL A 48 -4.37 13.13 -12.17
N MET A 49 -4.93 13.34 -10.99
CA MET A 49 -5.58 12.30 -10.19
C MET A 49 -7.09 12.51 -10.16
N ARG A 50 -7.83 11.42 -10.35
CA ARG A 50 -9.30 11.42 -10.39
C ARG A 50 -9.88 10.23 -9.62
N VAL A 51 -11.05 10.43 -9.03
CA VAL A 51 -11.82 9.35 -8.40
C VAL A 51 -12.34 8.42 -9.50
N TYR A 52 -11.85 7.18 -9.55
CA TYR A 52 -12.21 6.24 -10.62
C TYR A 52 -13.41 5.37 -10.25
N LYS A 53 -13.28 4.59 -9.17
CA LYS A 53 -14.35 3.72 -8.67
C LYS A 53 -14.11 3.29 -7.24
N THR A 54 -15.20 2.93 -6.56
CA THR A 54 -15.17 2.17 -5.31
C THR A 54 -15.67 0.75 -5.59
N THR A 55 -14.94 -0.27 -5.15
CA THR A 55 -15.34 -1.68 -5.32
C THR A 55 -15.39 -2.35 -3.96
N LEU A 56 -16.56 -2.94 -3.65
CA LEU A 56 -16.75 -3.76 -2.45
C LEU A 56 -16.45 -5.22 -2.77
N TYR A 57 -15.46 -5.78 -2.09
CA TYR A 57 -15.16 -7.20 -2.05
C TYR A 57 -15.67 -7.80 -0.73
N LYS A 58 -15.56 -9.13 -0.60
CA LYS A 58 -16.02 -9.86 0.59
C LYS A 58 -15.41 -9.36 1.90
N LYS A 59 -14.17 -8.87 1.86
CA LYS A 59 -13.42 -8.38 3.03
C LYS A 59 -12.72 -7.02 2.82
N GLU A 60 -12.84 -6.40 1.65
CA GLU A 60 -12.08 -5.20 1.28
C GLU A 60 -12.97 -4.19 0.57
N ILE A 61 -12.88 -2.91 0.92
CA ILE A 61 -13.38 -1.79 0.11
C ILE A 61 -12.18 -1.15 -0.56
N MET A 62 -12.14 -1.22 -1.90
CA MET A 62 -11.06 -0.64 -2.68
C MET A 62 -11.50 0.67 -3.32
N TYR A 63 -10.86 1.77 -2.93
CA TYR A 63 -11.01 3.09 -3.55
C TYR A 63 -9.91 3.27 -4.61
N ALA A 64 -10.30 3.19 -5.88
CA ALA A 64 -9.37 3.35 -6.98
C ALA A 64 -9.28 4.81 -7.41
N VAL A 65 -8.06 5.33 -7.48
CA VAL A 65 -7.71 6.63 -8.03
C VAL A 65 -7.08 6.41 -9.40
N LEU A 66 -7.67 7.03 -10.43
CA LEU A 66 -7.08 7.09 -11.76
C LEU A 66 -5.97 8.14 -11.75
N VAL A 67 -4.78 7.76 -12.20
CA VAL A 67 -3.66 8.66 -12.47
C VAL A 67 -3.45 8.71 -13.98
N HIS A 68 -3.51 9.91 -14.56
CA HIS A 68 -3.39 10.08 -16.01
C HIS A 68 -2.63 11.35 -16.41
N SER A 69 -2.17 11.38 -17.66
CA SER A 69 -1.54 12.55 -18.27
C SER A 69 -2.52 13.72 -18.40
N PRO A 70 -2.10 14.98 -18.15
CA PRO A 70 -2.93 16.17 -18.38
C PRO A 70 -3.51 16.26 -19.80
N LYS A 71 -2.81 15.70 -20.78
CA LYS A 71 -3.23 15.62 -22.18
C LYS A 71 -4.54 14.85 -22.38
N LEU A 72 -4.89 13.97 -21.45
CA LEU A 72 -6.10 13.14 -21.47
C LEU A 72 -7.23 13.71 -20.60
N ASN A 73 -7.12 14.98 -20.17
CA ASN A 73 -8.16 15.63 -19.36
C ASN A 73 -9.54 15.59 -20.01
N GLY A 74 -9.64 15.74 -21.33
CA GLY A 74 -10.90 15.63 -22.05
C GLY A 74 -11.52 14.22 -21.95
N GLU A 75 -10.70 13.19 -22.10
CA GLU A 75 -11.11 11.78 -22.08
C GLU A 75 -11.61 11.35 -20.69
N PHE A 76 -10.94 11.80 -19.64
CA PHE A 76 -11.26 11.44 -18.25
C PHE A 76 -12.06 12.48 -17.49
N SER A 77 -12.62 13.47 -18.20
CA SER A 77 -13.41 14.56 -17.61
C SER A 77 -14.65 14.09 -16.84
N GLY A 78 -15.18 12.91 -17.17
CA GLY A 78 -16.30 12.28 -16.45
C GLY A 78 -15.97 11.79 -15.04
N PHE A 79 -14.68 11.63 -14.71
CA PHE A 79 -14.23 11.25 -13.37
C PHE A 79 -13.93 12.51 -12.53
N PRO A 80 -14.46 12.64 -11.30
CA PRO A 80 -14.17 13.78 -10.43
C PRO A 80 -12.67 13.94 -10.17
N LEU A 81 -12.17 15.17 -10.13
CA LEU A 81 -10.80 15.45 -9.68
C LEU A 81 -10.63 15.02 -8.23
N LEU A 82 -9.47 14.44 -7.92
CA LEU A 82 -9.08 14.12 -6.56
C LEU A 82 -8.47 15.37 -5.92
N THR A 83 -9.22 16.00 -5.03
CA THR A 83 -8.79 17.19 -4.27
C THR A 83 -8.62 16.86 -2.78
N ASP A 84 -8.01 17.76 -2.02
CA ASP A 84 -7.84 17.66 -0.57
C ASP A 84 -8.92 18.42 0.23
N ASP A 85 -9.75 19.22 -0.45
CA ASP A 85 -10.75 20.14 0.11
C ASP A 85 -12.12 19.49 0.40
N ALA A 86 -12.41 18.36 -0.24
CA ALA A 86 -13.65 17.61 -0.04
C ALA A 86 -13.44 16.51 1.02
N SER A 87 -14.54 15.92 1.49
CA SER A 87 -14.54 14.81 2.45
C SER A 87 -14.55 13.40 1.80
N PRO A 88 -13.82 13.03 0.72
CA PRO A 88 -13.71 11.64 0.34
C PRO A 88 -12.78 10.88 1.30
N VAL A 89 -12.96 9.56 1.30
CA VAL A 89 -12.10 8.59 2.01
C VAL A 89 -10.62 8.76 1.66
N CYS A 90 -10.29 9.27 0.46
CA CYS A 90 -8.91 9.61 0.09
C CYS A 90 -8.81 10.96 -0.62
N GLY A 91 -7.68 11.63 -0.47
CA GLY A 91 -7.30 12.87 -1.14
C GLY A 91 -5.78 12.92 -1.37
N TYR A 92 -5.30 13.91 -2.11
CA TYR A 92 -3.87 14.09 -2.35
C TYR A 92 -3.45 15.51 -1.98
N ASN A 93 -2.47 15.62 -1.07
CA ASN A 93 -1.87 16.90 -0.74
C ASN A 93 -0.68 17.14 -1.68
N GLU A 94 -0.84 18.07 -2.63
CA GLU A 94 0.21 18.35 -3.60
C GLU A 94 1.48 18.95 -3.00
N GLU A 95 1.34 19.80 -1.97
CA GLU A 95 2.46 20.49 -1.31
C GLU A 95 3.32 19.49 -0.54
N ALA A 96 2.67 18.65 0.27
CA ALA A 96 3.33 17.63 1.07
C ALA A 96 3.72 16.38 0.28
N GLY A 97 3.11 16.15 -0.89
CA GLY A 97 3.38 15.01 -1.76
C GLY A 97 2.95 13.66 -1.18
N HIS A 98 1.86 13.63 -0.40
CA HIS A 98 1.34 12.41 0.20
C HIS A 98 -0.17 12.27 0.00
N MET A 99 -0.66 11.03 0.08
CA MET A 99 -2.08 10.76 0.15
C MET A 99 -2.59 11.05 1.55
N ILE A 100 -3.73 11.72 1.60
CA ILE A 100 -4.58 11.77 2.79
C ILE A 100 -5.53 10.60 2.67
N TRP A 101 -5.56 9.72 3.67
CA TRP A 101 -6.47 8.59 3.70
C TRP A 101 -7.20 8.58 5.04
N LYS A 102 -8.52 8.75 4.97
CA LYS A 102 -9.46 8.74 6.10
C LYS A 102 -10.15 7.37 6.13
N ALA A 103 -9.38 6.34 6.45
CA ALA A 103 -9.89 4.99 6.55
C ALA A 103 -10.95 4.89 7.66
N GLU A 104 -12.08 4.27 7.37
CA GLU A 104 -13.05 3.84 8.38
C GLU A 104 -12.56 2.58 9.09
N ALA A 105 -11.86 1.69 8.38
CA ALA A 105 -11.22 0.52 8.96
C ALA A 105 -9.90 0.14 8.27
N MET A 106 -8.84 -0.03 9.06
CA MET A 106 -7.51 -0.48 8.60
C MET A 106 -7.18 -1.92 9.00
N CYS A 107 -8.09 -2.62 9.69
CA CYS A 107 -7.90 -3.96 10.23
C CYS A 107 -8.95 -4.96 9.71
N ASP A 108 -8.58 -6.25 9.59
CA ASP A 108 -9.54 -7.35 9.32
C ASP A 108 -10.37 -7.67 10.58
N THR A 109 -9.77 -7.47 11.75
CA THR A 109 -10.43 -7.69 13.04
C THR A 109 -10.05 -6.59 14.01
N HIS A 110 -11.07 -5.89 14.52
CA HIS A 110 -10.86 -4.84 15.50
C HIS A 110 -10.77 -5.45 16.90
N ARG A 111 -9.62 -5.26 17.53
CA ARG A 111 -9.29 -5.80 18.85
C ARG A 111 -8.75 -4.75 19.82
N TYR A 112 -8.71 -3.48 19.42
CA TYR A 112 -8.09 -2.43 20.21
C TYR A 112 -8.90 -1.13 20.14
N HIS A 113 -8.97 -0.42 21.26
CA HIS A 113 -9.45 0.96 21.32
C HIS A 113 -8.28 1.93 21.18
N LEU A 114 -8.48 3.00 20.41
CA LEU A 114 -7.56 4.12 20.41
C LEU A 114 -7.84 4.99 21.63
N MET A 115 -6.85 5.11 22.50
CA MET A 115 -6.92 5.90 23.73
C MET A 115 -6.06 7.15 23.56
N ARG A 116 -6.63 8.31 23.90
CA ARG A 116 -5.93 9.59 23.91
C ARG A 116 -5.57 9.94 25.34
N ASP A 117 -4.27 10.09 25.59
CA ASP A 117 -3.77 10.71 26.81
C ASP A 117 -3.56 12.20 26.55
N ASP A 118 -4.48 13.03 27.05
CA ASP A 118 -4.41 14.50 26.93
C ASP A 118 -3.28 15.11 27.78
N THR A 119 -2.78 14.39 28.78
CA THR A 119 -1.72 14.86 29.69
C THR A 119 -0.36 14.81 29.02
N GLU A 120 -0.07 13.68 28.35
CA GLU A 120 1.17 13.49 27.59
C GLU A 120 1.02 13.86 26.11
N ASN A 121 -0.19 14.20 25.66
CA ASN A 121 -0.56 14.40 24.25
C ASN A 121 -0.13 13.21 23.37
N ARG A 122 -0.42 11.99 23.84
CA ARG A 122 -0.04 10.72 23.19
C ARG A 122 -1.25 9.88 22.85
N MET A 123 -1.09 9.05 21.83
CA MET A 123 -2.06 8.04 21.43
C MET A 123 -1.54 6.66 21.83
N THR A 124 -2.39 5.84 22.45
CA THR A 124 -2.11 4.44 22.84
C THR A 124 -3.23 3.53 22.35
N ALA A 125 -2.98 2.22 22.39
CA ALA A 125 -3.95 1.18 22.03
C ALA A 125 -4.22 0.28 23.25
N GLU A 126 -5.48 0.05 23.58
CA GLU A 126 -5.89 -0.88 24.65
C GLU A 126 -6.73 -2.03 24.09
N PRO A 127 -6.47 -3.30 24.46
CA PRO A 127 -7.26 -4.43 23.99
C PRO A 127 -8.75 -4.28 24.30
N TRP A 128 -9.59 -4.55 23.30
CA TRP A 128 -11.04 -4.64 23.42
C TRP A 128 -11.41 -6.07 23.81
N ASN A 129 -11.80 -6.28 25.08
CA ASN A 129 -12.06 -7.62 25.65
C ASN A 129 -13.43 -8.25 25.30
N GLU A 130 -14.18 -7.65 24.40
CA GLU A 130 -15.44 -8.19 23.87
C GLU A 130 -15.21 -8.99 22.58
N PHE A 131 -16.28 -9.58 22.02
CA PHE A 131 -16.19 -10.34 20.79
C PHE A 131 -15.62 -9.50 19.65
N PRO A 132 -14.62 -10.01 18.92
CA PRO A 132 -13.98 -9.29 17.84
C PRO A 132 -14.99 -8.89 16.77
N GLN A 133 -14.98 -7.60 16.41
CA GLN A 133 -15.77 -7.09 15.29
C GLN A 133 -14.97 -7.30 14.00
N TYR A 134 -15.59 -7.97 13.03
CA TYR A 134 -15.03 -8.12 11.69
C TYR A 134 -15.35 -6.87 10.88
N PHE A 135 -14.30 -6.19 10.42
CA PHE A 135 -14.46 -5.04 9.54
C PHE A 135 -14.09 -5.43 8.12
N VAL A 136 -14.77 -4.79 7.17
CA VAL A 136 -14.31 -4.74 5.78
C VAL A 136 -13.26 -3.65 5.76
N TRP A 137 -12.00 -4.00 5.48
CA TRP A 137 -10.94 -3.01 5.52
C TRP A 137 -10.95 -2.13 4.27
N ASP A 138 -10.62 -0.87 4.45
CA ASP A 138 -10.44 0.07 3.36
C ASP A 138 -9.04 -0.08 2.75
N ASN A 139 -8.92 0.16 1.45
CA ASN A 139 -7.65 0.23 0.76
C ASN A 139 -7.72 1.24 -0.39
N VAL A 140 -6.65 1.99 -0.61
CA VAL A 140 -6.53 2.96 -1.71
C VAL A 140 -5.59 2.39 -2.75
N THR A 141 -6.04 2.31 -4.00
CA THR A 141 -5.23 1.82 -5.14
C THR A 141 -5.06 2.91 -6.17
N LEU A 142 -3.85 3.04 -6.71
CA LEU A 142 -3.53 3.94 -7.81
C LEU A 142 -3.51 3.17 -9.13
N ALA A 143 -4.34 3.58 -10.07
CA ALA A 143 -4.43 3.01 -11.40
C ALA A 143 -3.82 3.98 -12.42
N PHE A 144 -2.62 3.67 -12.91
CA PHE A 144 -1.90 4.51 -13.85
C PHE A 144 -2.29 4.19 -15.29
N HIS A 145 -2.71 5.21 -16.05
CA HIS A 145 -2.98 5.05 -17.47
C HIS A 145 -1.67 5.07 -18.28
N VAL A 146 -1.21 3.89 -18.72
CA VAL A 146 0.06 3.74 -19.47
C VAL A 146 -0.12 3.47 -20.97
N GLY A 147 -1.38 3.29 -21.43
CA GLY A 147 -1.68 2.95 -22.82
C GLY A 147 -0.93 1.68 -23.29
N LYS A 148 -0.21 1.78 -24.42
CA LYS A 148 0.61 0.68 -24.98
C LYS A 148 2.09 0.76 -24.60
N LYS A 149 2.50 1.75 -23.80
CA LYS A 149 3.91 1.94 -23.43
C LYS A 149 4.21 1.13 -22.16
N VAL A 150 5.45 0.63 -22.07
CA VAL A 150 5.97 0.01 -20.85
C VAL A 150 6.48 1.11 -19.93
N TRP A 151 6.03 1.11 -18.69
CA TRP A 151 6.56 1.99 -17.65
C TRP A 151 7.83 1.39 -17.06
N THR A 152 8.92 2.14 -17.09
CA THR A 152 10.24 1.65 -16.67
C THR A 152 10.74 2.37 -15.43
N PHE A 153 11.53 1.66 -14.64
CA PHE A 153 12.27 2.21 -13.50
C PHE A 153 13.74 1.86 -13.68
N GLY A 154 14.64 2.70 -13.15
CA GLY A 154 16.08 2.44 -13.18
C GLY A 154 16.41 1.10 -12.52
N ARG A 155 17.32 0.33 -13.13
CA ARG A 155 17.66 -1.03 -12.68
C ARG A 155 18.14 -1.06 -11.24
N ASP A 156 19.02 -0.14 -10.85
CA ASP A 156 19.50 -0.04 -9.47
C ASP A 156 18.36 0.28 -8.51
N LYS A 157 17.48 1.22 -8.89
CA LYS A 157 16.32 1.58 -8.07
C LYS A 157 15.34 0.41 -7.85
N LEU A 158 15.12 -0.41 -8.88
CA LEU A 158 14.31 -1.63 -8.77
C LEU A 158 14.97 -2.66 -7.86
N ARG A 159 16.29 -2.84 -7.96
CA ARG A 159 17.05 -3.76 -7.10
C ARG A 159 16.95 -3.33 -5.64
N ASP A 160 17.20 -2.05 -5.37
CA ASP A 160 17.27 -1.50 -4.03
C ASP A 160 15.89 -1.42 -3.36
N SER A 161 14.79 -1.40 -4.14
CA SER A 161 13.42 -1.43 -3.63
C SER A 161 12.81 -2.83 -3.53
N LEU A 162 13.51 -3.87 -3.99
CA LEU A 162 13.01 -5.23 -4.04
C LEU A 162 13.10 -5.94 -2.68
N THR A 163 11.99 -6.58 -2.31
CA THR A 163 11.90 -7.54 -1.21
C THR A 163 11.26 -8.83 -1.72
N ILE A 164 11.75 -9.97 -1.22
CA ILE A 164 11.10 -11.26 -1.47
C ILE A 164 10.00 -11.43 -0.43
N SER A 165 8.77 -11.64 -0.89
CA SER A 165 7.59 -11.77 -0.03
C SER A 165 7.06 -13.19 -0.01
N SER A 166 6.73 -13.68 1.18
CA SER A 166 5.95 -14.90 1.36
C SER A 166 4.50 -14.70 0.89
N PRO A 167 3.82 -15.77 0.47
CA PRO A 167 2.39 -15.71 0.15
C PRO A 167 1.57 -15.33 1.39
N ASP A 168 0.63 -14.41 1.19
CA ASP A 168 -0.41 -14.10 2.16
C ASP A 168 -1.44 -15.25 2.24
N GLY A 169 -2.24 -15.31 3.29
CA GLY A 169 -3.32 -16.28 3.46
C GLY A 169 -4.40 -16.20 2.36
N ILE A 170 -4.46 -15.09 1.61
CA ILE A 170 -5.35 -14.89 0.45
C ILE A 170 -4.52 -14.56 -0.80
N THR A 171 -4.27 -15.54 -1.66
CA THR A 171 -3.49 -15.35 -2.91
C THR A 171 -4.38 -15.20 -4.14
N TYR A 172 -3.99 -14.31 -5.06
CA TYR A 172 -4.69 -14.12 -6.34
C TYR A 172 -4.10 -15.02 -7.44
N LYS A 173 -4.31 -16.34 -7.42
CA LYS A 173 -3.95 -17.28 -8.52
C LYS A 173 -2.58 -17.09 -9.21
N HIS A 174 -1.62 -16.45 -8.56
CA HIS A 174 -0.28 -16.24 -9.10
C HIS A 174 0.64 -17.34 -8.60
N GLU A 175 1.56 -17.77 -9.44
CA GLU A 175 2.63 -18.69 -9.02
C GLU A 175 3.51 -17.97 -8.01
N PHE A 176 3.58 -18.52 -6.80
CA PHE A 176 4.55 -18.11 -5.80
C PHE A 176 5.75 -19.04 -5.91
N PHE A 177 6.91 -18.44 -6.10
CA PHE A 177 8.18 -19.11 -5.91
C PHE A 177 8.46 -19.25 -4.42
N ASP A 178 9.01 -20.39 -4.02
CA ASP A 178 9.61 -20.49 -2.70
C ASP A 178 10.80 -19.51 -2.58
N ARG A 179 11.20 -19.20 -1.35
CA ARG A 179 12.23 -18.18 -1.13
C ARG A 179 13.57 -18.53 -1.80
N PRO A 180 14.08 -19.78 -1.75
CA PRO A 180 15.28 -20.17 -2.49
C PRO A 180 15.17 -19.96 -4.01
N GLU A 181 14.05 -20.32 -4.61
CA GLU A 181 13.81 -20.14 -6.04
C GLU A 181 13.67 -18.66 -6.42
N ALA A 182 12.93 -17.88 -5.63
CA ALA A 182 12.83 -16.44 -5.80
C ALA A 182 14.21 -15.78 -5.74
N LEU A 183 15.03 -16.13 -4.76
CA LEU A 183 16.39 -15.61 -4.62
C LEU A 183 17.26 -15.99 -5.82
N ARG A 184 17.16 -17.23 -6.30
CA ARG A 184 17.88 -17.68 -7.51
C ARG A 184 17.48 -16.85 -8.73
N ILE A 185 16.20 -16.55 -8.92
CA ILE A 185 15.71 -15.70 -10.01
C ILE A 185 16.31 -14.29 -9.89
N VAL A 186 16.28 -13.71 -8.68
CA VAL A 186 16.84 -12.37 -8.43
C VAL A 186 18.33 -12.35 -8.69
N GLN A 187 19.08 -13.36 -8.26
CA GLN A 187 20.53 -13.47 -8.49
C GLN A 187 20.90 -13.71 -9.95
N GLN A 188 20.02 -14.30 -10.76
CA GLN A 188 20.22 -14.36 -12.22
C GLN A 188 20.15 -12.98 -12.86
N LEU A 189 19.33 -12.07 -12.30
CA LEU A 189 19.22 -10.69 -12.75
C LEU A 189 20.27 -9.78 -12.11
N TRP A 190 20.63 -10.01 -10.85
CA TRP A 190 21.56 -9.21 -10.06
C TRP A 190 22.44 -10.13 -9.20
N PRO A 191 23.57 -10.61 -9.72
CA PRO A 191 24.44 -11.56 -9.01
C PRO A 191 24.95 -11.05 -7.66
N GLU A 192 25.07 -9.73 -7.52
CA GLU A 192 25.49 -9.04 -6.31
C GLU A 192 24.38 -8.86 -5.26
N TYR A 193 23.12 -9.23 -5.59
CA TYR A 193 22.00 -9.05 -4.67
C TYR A 193 22.20 -9.86 -3.40
N GLN A 194 22.22 -9.14 -2.28
CA GLN A 194 22.10 -9.69 -0.94
C GLN A 194 20.84 -9.12 -0.29
N GLU A 195 20.05 -9.98 0.33
CA GLU A 195 18.85 -9.54 1.02
C GLU A 195 19.25 -9.01 2.40
N ASP A 196 19.22 -7.68 2.59
CA ASP A 196 19.61 -7.03 3.84
C ASP A 196 18.61 -7.21 5.00
N ARG A 197 17.62 -8.10 4.88
CA ARG A 197 16.63 -8.33 5.93
C ARG A 197 17.04 -9.49 6.84
N VAL A 198 17.41 -9.12 8.06
CA VAL A 198 17.14 -9.93 9.25
C VAL A 198 15.63 -9.95 9.43
N GLU A 199 15.00 -11.12 9.31
CA GLU A 199 13.59 -11.26 9.70
C GLU A 199 13.47 -10.76 11.14
N PRO A 200 12.51 -9.88 11.50
CA PRO A 200 12.24 -9.62 12.89
C PRO A 200 11.93 -10.97 13.54
N ASP A 201 12.70 -11.30 14.58
CA ASP A 201 12.57 -12.53 15.35
C ASP A 201 11.08 -12.80 15.58
N GLN A 202 10.58 -13.93 15.07
CA GLN A 202 9.24 -14.41 15.38
C GLN A 202 9.21 -14.96 16.82
N ASP A 203 9.83 -14.28 17.77
CA ASP A 203 9.46 -14.34 19.18
C ASP A 203 8.15 -13.58 19.38
N VAL A 204 7.12 -14.01 18.65
CA VAL A 204 5.77 -13.93 19.15
C VAL A 204 5.70 -15.02 20.21
N GLU A 205 6.06 -14.65 21.44
CA GLU A 205 5.58 -15.37 22.62
C GLU A 205 4.12 -15.73 22.36
N GLU A 206 3.80 -17.02 22.48
CA GLU A 206 2.44 -17.52 22.61
C GLU A 206 1.73 -16.75 23.74
N ARG A 207 1.17 -15.59 23.45
CA ARG A 207 0.33 -14.86 24.41
C ARG A 207 -1.10 -15.28 24.22
N GLY A 208 -1.42 -16.34 24.96
CA GLY A 208 -2.72 -16.53 25.54
C GLY A 208 -3.78 -17.03 24.58
N LYS A 209 -3.98 -18.35 24.59
CA LYS A 209 -5.35 -18.88 24.63
C LYS A 209 -6.10 -18.10 25.71
N TYR A 210 -7.15 -17.37 25.36
CA TYR A 210 -8.51 -17.40 25.94
C TYR A 210 -9.39 -16.44 25.13
#